data_AF-A0A845ZX49-F1
#
_entry.id   AF-A0A845ZX49-F1
#
_cell.length_a   1.000
_cell.length_b   1.000
_cell.length_c   1.000
_cell.angle_alpha   90.00
_cell.angle_beta   90.00
_cell.angle_gamma   90.00
#
_symmetry.space_group_name_H-M   'P 1'
#
loop_
_entity.id
_entity.type
_entity.pdbx_description
1 polymer ?
#
loop_
_entity_poly.entity_id
_entity_poly.type
_entity_poly.pdbx_seq_one_letter_code
_entity_poly.pdbx_strand_id
1 'polypeptide(L)'
;MNGGNTPGYLLKKINKALCSAFPSEIKLAMMLDYQFSINLEEIARGEDFNEIVYKVVKYFKTRNSLENLLDGALNENPDNLHLKAIKEEFKITTSLINLLLPLENNFFKQMQQAYQACCPNNLWDDWEDELPDSFYEILKKLDDIPQATNDQKRIVKFVDRLLKTGDIPKQTGKELKQWIKENANNPSDLLPQTSSHSQNDQQPNLDDSQPYLLVKLDSSKQYHQQRQPNYLVSAWFIPDLSNYDYLRNPQNCKFLETLSADGESEQDAFSLEELPNLLEFLINQLIQYSQESCRQPILVFFLPYPL
;
A
#
# COMPACT_ATOMS: atom_id res chain seq x y z
N MET A 1 -7.35 10.60 23.81
CA MET A 1 -8.52 11.28 23.21
C MET A 1 -8.24 11.40 21.71
N ASN A 2 -8.93 10.60 20.87
CA ASN A 2 -8.49 10.29 19.48
C ASN A 2 -9.42 10.81 18.35
N GLY A 3 -10.45 11.61 18.63
CA GLY A 3 -11.50 11.97 17.67
C GLY A 3 -11.33 13.28 16.89
N GLY A 4 -10.25 14.05 17.06
CA GLY A 4 -10.05 15.33 16.37
C GLY A 4 -9.84 15.18 14.85
N ASN A 5 -9.22 14.07 14.42
CA ASN A 5 -8.76 13.86 13.05
C ASN A 5 -9.55 12.78 12.30
N THR A 6 -10.82 12.55 12.66
CA THR A 6 -11.64 11.52 12.00
C THR A 6 -11.91 11.90 10.53
N PRO A 7 -11.49 11.07 9.54
CA PRO A 7 -11.66 11.34 8.12
C PRO A 7 -13.13 11.36 7.70
N GLY A 8 -13.45 12.13 6.66
CA GLY A 8 -14.83 12.27 6.17
C GLY A 8 -15.50 10.94 5.76
N TYR A 9 -14.74 10.03 5.14
CA TYR A 9 -15.25 8.72 4.74
C TYR A 9 -15.65 7.85 5.94
N LEU A 10 -14.90 7.94 7.04
CA LEU A 10 -15.16 7.20 8.27
C LEU A 10 -16.40 7.75 8.99
N LEU A 11 -16.62 9.07 8.98
CA LEU A 11 -17.87 9.68 9.47
C LEU A 11 -19.09 9.18 8.69
N LYS A 12 -18.97 9.04 7.37
CA LYS A 12 -20.04 8.50 6.53
C LYS A 12 -20.37 7.05 6.90
N LYS A 13 -19.37 6.23 7.21
CA LYS A 13 -19.57 4.85 7.69
C LYS A 13 -20.22 4.81 9.08
N ILE A 14 -19.79 5.67 10.02
CA ILE A 14 -20.41 5.80 11.34
C ILE A 14 -21.89 6.18 11.21
N ASN A 15 -22.20 7.17 10.38
CA ASN A 15 -23.57 7.59 10.10
C ASN A 15 -24.44 6.42 9.61
N LYS A 16 -23.95 5.64 8.63
CA LYS A 16 -24.65 4.45 8.13
C LYS A 16 -24.86 3.39 9.21
N ALA A 17 -23.85 3.12 10.04
CA ALA A 17 -23.94 2.15 11.12
C ALA A 17 -24.98 2.57 12.18
N LEU A 18 -25.04 3.86 12.53
CA LEU A 18 -26.05 4.40 13.42
C LEU A 18 -27.46 4.32 12.82
N CYS A 19 -27.65 4.67 11.54
CA CYS A 19 -28.94 4.49 10.87
C CYS A 19 -29.40 3.02 10.87
N SER A 20 -28.47 2.07 10.74
CA SER A 20 -28.76 0.64 10.81
C SER A 20 -29.14 0.18 12.22
N ALA A 21 -28.46 0.68 13.25
CA ALA A 21 -28.73 0.31 14.63
C ALA A 21 -30.00 0.96 15.20
N PHE A 22 -30.30 2.19 14.78
CA PHE A 22 -31.44 2.96 15.24
C PHE A 22 -32.30 3.33 14.03
N PRO A 23 -33.24 2.48 13.59
CA PRO A 23 -33.99 2.70 12.35
C PRO A 23 -35.08 3.78 12.45
N SER A 24 -35.21 4.46 13.60
CA SER A 24 -36.17 5.55 13.80
C SER A 24 -35.62 6.62 14.74
N GLU A 25 -36.13 7.84 14.57
CA GLU A 25 -35.79 8.99 15.40
C GLU A 25 -36.00 8.73 16.89
N ILE A 26 -37.13 8.11 17.25
CA ILE A 26 -37.46 7.75 18.64
C ILE A 26 -36.38 6.84 19.25
N LYS A 27 -35.93 5.82 18.52
CA LYS A 27 -34.89 4.90 19.03
C LYS A 27 -33.54 5.60 19.21
N LEU A 28 -33.18 6.50 18.28
CA LEU A 28 -31.97 7.30 18.41
C LEU A 28 -32.06 8.25 19.60
N ALA A 29 -33.20 8.92 19.77
CA ALA A 29 -33.44 9.83 20.88
C ALA A 29 -33.34 9.12 22.24
N MET A 30 -33.94 7.93 22.37
CA MET A 30 -33.83 7.11 23.57
C MET A 30 -32.38 6.75 23.88
N MET A 31 -31.59 6.33 22.89
CA MET A 31 -30.17 6.03 23.11
C MET A 31 -29.40 7.26 23.57
N LEU A 32 -29.65 8.43 22.99
CA LEU A 32 -28.97 9.65 23.37
C LEU A 32 -29.32 10.12 24.79
N ASP A 33 -30.58 9.99 25.17
CA ASP A 33 -31.06 10.32 26.51
C ASP A 33 -30.46 9.37 27.55
N TYR A 34 -30.54 8.06 27.32
CA TYR A 34 -30.10 7.06 28.29
C TYR A 34 -28.59 7.00 28.45
N GLN A 35 -27.83 7.09 27.35
CA GLN A 35 -26.37 6.95 27.39
C GLN A 35 -25.64 8.26 27.70
N PHE A 36 -26.23 9.41 27.36
CA PHE A 36 -25.54 10.70 27.45
C PHE A 36 -26.32 11.81 28.14
N SER A 37 -27.59 11.57 28.50
CA SER A 37 -28.50 12.62 29.00
C SER A 37 -28.61 13.80 28.04
N ILE A 38 -28.68 13.50 26.74
CA ILE A 38 -28.79 14.49 25.67
C ILE A 38 -30.15 14.38 25.00
N ASN A 39 -30.87 15.49 24.95
CA ASN A 39 -32.09 15.59 24.15
C ASN A 39 -31.74 15.73 22.66
N LEU A 40 -32.28 14.83 21.82
CA LEU A 40 -32.05 14.85 20.38
C LEU A 40 -32.45 16.19 19.73
N GLU A 41 -33.57 16.77 20.13
CA GLU A 41 -34.10 18.02 19.58
C GLU A 41 -33.22 19.24 19.87
N GLU A 42 -32.34 19.16 20.87
CA GLU A 42 -31.38 20.22 21.20
C GLU A 42 -30.17 20.21 20.27
N ILE A 43 -29.77 19.03 19.78
CA ILE A 43 -28.52 18.86 19.01
C ILE A 43 -28.74 18.59 17.52
N ALA A 44 -29.90 18.06 17.15
CA ALA A 44 -30.23 17.66 15.80
C ALA A 44 -31.72 17.81 15.53
N ARG A 45 -32.10 18.83 14.78
CA ARG A 45 -33.43 18.98 14.17
C ARG A 45 -33.31 18.79 12.66
N GLY A 46 -34.26 18.14 12.02
CA GLY A 46 -34.27 17.93 10.57
C GLY A 46 -35.56 17.27 10.11
N GLU A 47 -35.81 17.29 8.82
CA GLU A 47 -36.98 16.62 8.22
C GLU A 47 -36.66 15.17 7.82
N ASP A 48 -35.38 14.89 7.54
CA ASP A 48 -34.89 13.59 7.12
C ASP A 48 -34.11 12.90 8.26
N PHE A 49 -34.41 11.63 8.50
CA PHE A 49 -33.78 10.87 9.59
C PHE A 49 -32.27 10.73 9.38
N ASN A 50 -31.80 10.56 8.15
CA ASN A 50 -30.38 10.45 7.86
C ASN A 50 -29.66 11.80 8.08
N GLU A 51 -30.31 12.92 7.80
CA GLU A 51 -29.83 14.26 8.20
C GLU A 51 -29.72 14.41 9.73
N ILE A 52 -30.71 13.94 10.48
CA ILE A 52 -30.70 13.95 11.96
C ILE A 52 -29.50 13.16 12.49
N VAL A 53 -29.30 11.92 12.02
CA VAL A 53 -28.14 11.09 12.43
C VAL A 53 -26.82 11.77 12.08
N TYR A 54 -26.72 12.40 10.91
CA TYR A 54 -25.51 13.14 10.51
C TYR A 54 -25.21 14.30 11.46
N LYS A 55 -26.24 15.05 11.87
CA LYS A 55 -26.11 16.15 12.85
C LYS A 55 -25.64 15.64 14.22
N VAL A 56 -26.12 14.47 14.67
CA VAL A 56 -25.64 13.81 15.89
C VAL A 56 -24.15 13.43 15.75
N VAL A 57 -23.74 12.78 14.65
CA VAL A 57 -22.33 12.44 14.41
C VAL A 57 -21.45 13.69 14.42
N LYS A 58 -21.90 14.77 13.77
CA LYS A 58 -21.18 16.05 13.75
C LYS A 58 -21.05 16.65 15.16
N TYR A 59 -22.11 16.61 15.97
CA TYR A 59 -22.09 17.09 17.35
C TYR A 59 -21.06 16.35 18.22
N PHE A 60 -20.98 15.01 18.12
CA PHE A 60 -19.97 14.25 18.85
C PHE A 60 -18.56 14.43 18.29
N LYS A 61 -18.41 14.66 16.97
CA LYS A 61 -17.12 15.00 16.35
C LYS A 61 -16.55 16.29 16.91
N THR A 62 -17.33 17.38 16.94
CA THR A 62 -16.85 18.70 17.41
C THR A 62 -16.43 18.68 18.88
N ARG A 63 -16.95 17.74 19.65
CA ARG A 63 -16.61 17.51 21.06
C ARG A 63 -15.49 16.48 21.29
N ASN A 64 -14.91 15.93 20.21
CA ASN A 64 -13.90 14.87 20.31
C ASN A 64 -14.42 13.60 21.02
N SER A 65 -15.73 13.33 20.90
CA SER A 65 -16.46 12.29 21.66
C SER A 65 -17.09 11.21 20.76
N LEU A 66 -16.66 11.09 19.50
CA LEU A 66 -17.16 10.04 18.59
C LEU A 66 -16.96 8.62 19.14
N GLU A 67 -15.87 8.40 19.87
CA GLU A 67 -15.61 7.12 20.52
C GLU A 67 -16.72 6.78 21.52
N ASN A 68 -17.10 7.75 22.36
CA ASN A 68 -18.18 7.63 23.34
C ASN A 68 -19.54 7.40 22.65
N LEU A 69 -19.81 8.07 21.53
CA LEU A 69 -21.03 7.85 20.75
C LEU A 69 -21.14 6.38 20.29
N LEU A 70 -20.05 5.83 19.76
CA LEU A 70 -20.01 4.44 19.31
C LEU A 70 -20.13 3.46 20.48
N ASP A 71 -19.54 3.77 21.63
CA ASP A 71 -19.66 2.95 22.85
C ASP A 71 -21.09 2.94 23.38
N GLY A 72 -21.73 4.10 23.52
CA GLY A 72 -23.14 4.18 23.94
C GLY A 72 -24.09 3.50 22.94
N ALA A 73 -23.84 3.66 21.64
CA ALA A 73 -24.61 2.98 20.60
C ALA A 73 -24.48 1.45 20.69
N LEU A 74 -23.28 0.94 20.97
CA LEU A 74 -23.02 -0.49 21.17
C LEU A 74 -23.60 -1.01 22.49
N ASN A 75 -23.60 -0.22 23.56
CA ASN A 75 -24.24 -0.60 24.81
C ASN A 75 -25.73 -0.88 24.62
N GLU A 76 -26.42 -0.06 23.81
CA GLU A 76 -27.85 -0.27 23.53
C GLU A 76 -28.15 -1.27 22.42
N ASN A 77 -27.21 -1.51 21.50
CA ASN A 77 -27.36 -2.51 20.45
C ASN A 77 -26.11 -3.40 20.36
N PRO A 78 -25.86 -4.24 21.38
CA PRO A 78 -24.62 -5.00 21.50
C PRO A 78 -24.48 -6.09 20.43
N ASP A 79 -25.54 -6.44 19.72
CA ASP A 79 -25.51 -7.46 18.65
C ASP A 79 -25.47 -6.87 17.24
N ASN A 80 -25.46 -5.53 17.09
CA ASN A 80 -25.41 -4.90 15.79
C ASN A 80 -24.01 -5.06 15.15
N LEU A 81 -23.92 -5.88 14.10
CA LEU A 81 -22.67 -6.18 13.41
C LEU A 81 -22.04 -4.95 12.74
N HIS A 82 -22.86 -4.03 12.21
CA HIS A 82 -22.36 -2.80 11.59
C HIS A 82 -21.70 -1.87 12.61
N LEU A 83 -22.27 -1.75 13.81
CA LEU A 83 -21.66 -0.99 14.91
C LEU A 83 -20.35 -1.60 15.40
N LYS A 84 -20.28 -2.94 15.55
CA LYS A 84 -19.05 -3.62 15.94
C LYS A 84 -17.94 -3.38 14.93
N ALA A 85 -18.23 -3.59 13.65
CA ALA A 85 -17.28 -3.42 12.57
C ALA A 85 -16.76 -1.98 12.51
N ILE A 86 -17.65 -0.97 12.57
CA ILE A 86 -17.22 0.43 12.50
C ILE A 86 -16.48 0.89 13.76
N LYS A 87 -16.79 0.36 14.95
CA LYS A 87 -16.06 0.67 16.18
C LYS A 87 -14.63 0.19 16.10
N GLU A 88 -14.42 -1.03 15.62
CA GLU A 88 -13.11 -1.61 15.41
C GLU A 88 -12.33 -0.80 14.34
N GLU A 89 -12.95 -0.55 13.18
CA GLU A 89 -12.36 0.28 12.12
C GLU A 89 -11.98 1.67 12.64
N PHE A 90 -12.87 2.32 13.39
CA PHE A 90 -12.62 3.63 13.98
C PHE A 90 -11.41 3.62 14.92
N LYS A 91 -11.31 2.62 15.80
CA LYS A 91 -10.17 2.48 16.73
C LYS A 91 -8.86 2.31 15.98
N ILE A 92 -8.82 1.42 14.99
CA ILE A 92 -7.63 1.13 14.19
C ILE A 92 -7.21 2.37 13.40
N THR A 93 -8.12 2.98 12.65
CA THR A 93 -7.82 4.10 11.77
C THR A 93 -7.41 5.34 12.56
N THR A 94 -8.11 5.68 13.64
CA THR A 94 -7.77 6.88 14.44
C THR A 94 -6.45 6.73 15.21
N SER A 95 -6.15 5.54 15.74
CA SER A 95 -4.86 5.30 16.39
C SER A 95 -3.69 5.42 15.41
N LEU A 96 -3.86 4.94 14.17
CA LEU A 96 -2.84 5.11 13.13
C LEU A 96 -2.68 6.57 12.71
N ILE A 97 -3.79 7.30 12.54
CA ILE A 97 -3.76 8.73 12.20
C ILE A 97 -2.96 9.51 13.23
N ASN A 98 -3.15 9.24 14.51
CA ASN A 98 -2.42 9.95 15.57
C ASN A 98 -0.91 9.69 15.52
N LEU A 99 -0.47 8.53 15.02
CA LEU A 99 0.95 8.20 14.86
C LEU A 99 1.56 8.83 13.59
N LEU A 100 0.81 8.83 12.48
CA LEU A 100 1.34 9.18 11.16
C LEU A 100 1.07 10.63 10.73
N LEU A 101 0.00 11.26 11.21
CA LEU A 101 -0.34 12.63 10.82
C LEU A 101 0.80 13.64 11.10
N PRO A 102 1.53 13.58 12.24
CA PRO A 102 2.68 14.47 12.46
C PRO A 102 3.83 14.28 11.45
N LEU A 103 3.85 13.14 10.74
CA LEU A 103 4.88 12.77 9.78
C LEU A 103 4.45 12.99 8.33
N GLU A 104 3.18 13.28 8.06
CA GLU A 104 2.60 13.32 6.70
C GLU A 104 3.48 14.11 5.72
N ASN A 105 3.77 15.37 6.00
CA ASN A 105 4.52 16.25 5.08
C ASN A 105 5.93 15.73 4.71
N ASN A 106 6.58 15.01 5.62
CA ASN A 106 7.96 14.53 5.41
C ASN A 106 8.02 13.12 4.83
N PHE A 107 6.94 12.34 4.97
CA PHE A 107 6.91 10.92 4.65
C PHE A 107 5.81 10.56 3.64
N PHE A 108 5.11 11.53 3.08
CA PHE A 108 3.96 11.28 2.22
C PHE A 108 4.31 10.42 1.00
N LYS A 109 5.47 10.67 0.35
CA LYS A 109 5.94 9.85 -0.78
C LYS A 109 6.17 8.39 -0.37
N GLN A 110 6.73 8.16 0.81
CA GLN A 110 6.95 6.82 1.36
C GLN A 110 5.62 6.16 1.73
N MET A 111 4.63 6.92 2.21
CA MET A 111 3.26 6.43 2.41
C MET A 111 2.64 6.02 1.07
N GLN A 112 2.76 6.82 0.01
CA GLN A 112 2.29 6.44 -1.33
C GLN A 112 2.96 5.14 -1.81
N GLN A 113 4.29 5.01 -1.67
CA GLN A 113 5.02 3.79 -2.04
C GLN A 113 4.57 2.56 -1.22
N ALA A 114 4.39 2.71 0.09
CA ALA A 114 3.89 1.64 0.95
C ALA A 114 2.46 1.24 0.58
N TYR A 115 1.62 2.20 0.21
CA TYR A 115 0.27 1.98 -0.30
C TYR A 115 0.31 1.18 -1.61
N GLN A 116 1.11 1.62 -2.59
CA GLN A 116 1.29 0.91 -3.87
C GLN A 116 1.71 -0.55 -3.64
N ALA A 117 2.67 -0.79 -2.74
CA ALA A 117 3.13 -2.14 -2.40
C ALA A 117 2.05 -3.03 -1.74
N CYS A 118 0.92 -2.46 -1.31
CA CYS A 118 -0.21 -3.21 -0.75
C CYS A 118 -1.31 -3.52 -1.78
N CYS A 119 -1.29 -2.88 -2.95
CA CYS A 119 -2.27 -3.06 -4.00
C CYS A 119 -1.96 -4.33 -4.82
N PRO A 120 -2.92 -5.24 -5.02
CA PRO A 120 -2.71 -6.44 -5.82
C PRO A 120 -2.41 -6.09 -7.29
N ASN A 121 -1.54 -6.90 -7.93
CA ASN A 121 -1.02 -6.66 -9.27
C ASN A 121 -2.07 -6.58 -10.38
N ASN A 122 -3.29 -7.06 -10.14
CA ASN A 122 -4.38 -7.06 -11.11
C ASN A 122 -5.29 -5.82 -11.04
N LEU A 123 -5.01 -4.86 -10.15
CA LEU A 123 -5.76 -3.61 -10.05
C LEU A 123 -5.09 -2.45 -10.80
N TRP A 124 -3.90 -2.66 -11.37
CA TRP A 124 -3.13 -1.58 -12.00
C TRP A 124 -3.64 -1.17 -13.37
N ASP A 125 -4.24 -2.10 -14.13
CA ASP A 125 -4.70 -1.84 -15.51
C ASP A 125 -5.78 -0.74 -15.60
N ASP A 126 -6.51 -0.47 -14.51
CA ASP A 126 -7.53 0.58 -14.41
C ASP A 126 -7.14 1.75 -13.49
N TRP A 127 -6.00 1.66 -12.78
CA TRP A 127 -5.57 2.62 -11.74
C TRP A 127 -4.37 3.47 -12.16
N GLU A 128 -3.96 3.42 -13.42
CA GLU A 128 -2.74 4.07 -13.91
C GLU A 128 -2.68 5.58 -13.65
N ASP A 129 -3.80 6.27 -13.39
CA ASP A 129 -3.79 7.72 -13.47
C ASP A 129 -3.62 8.48 -12.13
N GLU A 130 -4.01 7.98 -10.95
CA GLU A 130 -3.96 8.82 -9.73
C GLU A 130 -3.56 8.10 -8.44
N LEU A 131 -2.26 8.23 -8.10
CA LEU A 131 -1.78 8.04 -6.74
C LEU A 131 -2.61 8.90 -5.77
N PRO A 132 -2.96 8.38 -4.57
CA PRO A 132 -3.65 9.18 -3.55
C PRO A 132 -2.91 10.49 -3.28
N ASP A 133 -3.65 11.60 -3.24
CA ASP A 133 -3.09 12.94 -3.07
C ASP A 133 -2.92 13.36 -1.60
N SER A 134 -3.50 12.59 -0.68
CA SER A 134 -3.46 12.83 0.76
C SER A 134 -3.41 11.54 1.57
N PHE A 135 -2.96 11.63 2.83
CA PHE A 135 -2.93 10.48 3.71
C PHE A 135 -4.33 9.91 3.97
N TYR A 136 -5.35 10.76 4.05
CA TYR A 136 -6.73 10.31 4.21
C TYR A 136 -7.27 9.54 3.00
N GLU A 137 -6.85 9.90 1.79
CA GLU A 137 -7.17 9.14 0.59
C GLU A 137 -6.50 7.76 0.59
N ILE A 138 -5.25 7.66 1.04
CA ILE A 138 -4.58 6.37 1.24
C ILE A 138 -5.42 5.47 2.16
N LEU A 139 -5.81 5.97 3.34
CA LEU A 139 -6.58 5.20 4.31
C LEU A 139 -7.94 4.77 3.74
N LYS A 140 -8.65 5.69 3.07
CA LYS A 140 -9.92 5.40 2.40
C LYS A 140 -9.77 4.28 1.37
N LYS A 141 -8.78 4.40 0.45
CA LYS A 141 -8.57 3.39 -0.59
C LYS A 141 -8.15 2.05 0.01
N LEU A 142 -7.38 2.02 1.10
CA LEU A 142 -7.03 0.77 1.80
C LEU A 142 -8.24 0.04 2.39
N ASP A 143 -9.22 0.80 2.90
CA ASP A 143 -10.47 0.25 3.45
C ASP A 143 -11.43 -0.24 2.36
N ASP A 144 -11.38 0.36 1.17
CA ASP A 144 -12.23 -0.02 0.03
C ASP A 144 -11.70 -1.26 -0.73
N ILE A 145 -10.42 -1.65 -0.54
CA ILE A 145 -9.85 -2.87 -1.14
C ILE A 145 -10.50 -4.12 -0.51
N PRO A 146 -11.11 -5.02 -1.31
CA PRO A 146 -11.66 -6.28 -0.82
C PRO A 146 -10.59 -7.09 -0.07
N GLN A 147 -10.95 -7.57 1.12
CA GLN A 147 -10.08 -8.44 1.93
C GLN A 147 -10.58 -9.88 1.83
N ALA A 148 -9.67 -10.81 1.54
CA ALA A 148 -9.97 -12.23 1.69
C ALA A 148 -10.22 -12.52 3.18
N THR A 149 -11.11 -13.46 3.49
CA THR A 149 -11.61 -13.73 4.85
C THR A 149 -10.54 -14.09 5.88
N ASN A 150 -9.36 -14.56 5.42
CA ASN A 150 -8.24 -14.94 6.28
C ASN A 150 -7.01 -14.03 6.11
N ASP A 151 -7.11 -12.98 5.31
CA ASP A 151 -5.98 -12.12 5.01
C ASP A 151 -5.76 -11.07 6.10
N GLN A 152 -4.50 -10.71 6.31
CA GLN A 152 -4.15 -9.57 7.14
C GLN A 152 -4.77 -8.28 6.57
N LYS A 153 -5.37 -7.47 7.44
CA LYS A 153 -5.98 -6.17 7.08
C LYS A 153 -5.01 -5.32 6.25
N ARG A 154 -5.50 -4.71 5.16
CA ARG A 154 -4.67 -3.91 4.23
C ARG A 154 -3.97 -2.75 4.92
N ILE A 155 -4.64 -2.07 5.85
CA ILE A 155 -4.05 -1.01 6.66
C ILE A 155 -2.86 -1.49 7.50
N VAL A 156 -2.87 -2.75 7.95
CA VAL A 156 -1.73 -3.33 8.69
C VAL A 156 -0.58 -3.69 7.74
N LYS A 157 -0.88 -4.27 6.56
CA LYS A 157 0.14 -4.50 5.52
C LYS A 157 0.80 -3.16 5.11
N PHE A 158 0.02 -2.09 5.03
CA PHE A 158 0.52 -0.75 4.73
C PHE A 158 1.54 -0.27 5.77
N VAL A 159 1.24 -0.41 7.07
CA VAL A 159 2.17 -0.01 8.13
C VAL A 159 3.44 -0.87 8.11
N ASP A 160 3.32 -2.17 7.87
CA ASP A 160 4.48 -3.07 7.71
C ASP A 160 5.38 -2.65 6.53
N ARG A 161 4.78 -2.33 5.38
CA ARG A 161 5.53 -1.84 4.21
C ARG A 161 6.19 -0.49 4.49
N LEU A 162 5.48 0.43 5.13
CA LEU A 162 6.00 1.73 5.51
C LEU A 162 7.22 1.63 6.44
N LEU A 163 7.22 0.66 7.36
CA LEU A 163 8.37 0.39 8.23
C LEU A 163 9.58 -0.20 7.49
N LYS A 164 9.37 -0.84 6.33
CA LYS A 164 10.43 -1.44 5.51
C LYS A 164 11.02 -0.46 4.51
N THR A 165 10.21 0.44 3.97
CA THR A 165 10.61 1.36 2.90
C THR A 165 10.87 2.78 3.38
N GLY A 166 10.32 3.16 4.54
CA GLY A 166 10.43 4.50 5.09
C GLY A 166 11.60 4.66 6.05
N ASP A 167 12.32 5.77 5.93
CA ASP A 167 13.30 6.24 6.91
C ASP A 167 12.61 6.84 8.16
N ILE A 168 11.63 6.10 8.71
CA ILE A 168 10.74 6.54 9.79
C ILE A 168 11.57 6.80 11.06
N PRO A 169 11.33 7.91 11.79
CA PRO A 169 12.03 8.20 13.03
C PRO A 169 11.97 7.01 14.00
N LYS A 170 13.11 6.68 14.62
CA LYS A 170 13.27 5.47 15.46
C LYS A 170 12.18 5.32 16.53
N GLN A 171 11.73 6.43 17.13
CA GLN A 171 10.66 6.42 18.13
C GLN A 171 9.30 6.04 17.51
N THR A 172 8.89 6.72 16.45
CA THR A 172 7.65 6.39 15.72
C THR A 172 7.70 4.98 15.13
N GLY A 173 8.86 4.54 14.66
CA GLY A 173 9.05 3.16 14.19
C GLY A 173 8.79 2.12 15.29
N LYS A 174 9.14 2.39 16.54
CA LYS A 174 8.78 1.52 17.68
C LYS A 174 7.28 1.54 17.94
N GLU A 175 6.65 2.70 17.91
CA GLU A 175 5.22 2.87 18.14
C GLU A 175 4.39 2.17 17.05
N LEU A 176 4.79 2.27 15.77
CA LEU A 176 4.16 1.56 14.67
C LEU A 176 4.35 0.04 14.76
N LYS A 177 5.53 -0.44 15.22
CA LYS A 177 5.72 -1.88 15.50
C LYS A 177 4.80 -2.36 16.62
N GLN A 178 4.64 -1.57 17.68
CA GLN A 178 3.70 -1.88 18.75
C GLN A 178 2.25 -1.86 18.23
N TRP A 179 1.91 -0.87 17.41
CA TRP A 179 0.61 -0.77 16.77
C TRP A 179 0.30 -1.99 15.88
N ILE A 180 1.27 -2.51 15.12
CA ILE A 180 1.09 -3.77 14.36
C ILE A 180 0.78 -4.93 15.30
N LYS A 181 1.48 -5.06 16.44
CA LYS A 181 1.22 -6.15 17.41
C LYS A 181 -0.19 -6.14 17.96
N GLU A 182 -0.79 -4.96 18.12
CA GLU A 182 -2.13 -4.80 18.69
C GLU A 182 -3.25 -4.99 17.66
N ASN A 183 -2.95 -4.81 16.36
CA ASN A 183 -3.98 -4.74 15.31
C ASN A 183 -3.82 -5.81 14.21
N ALA A 184 -2.70 -6.55 14.19
CA ALA A 184 -2.50 -7.66 13.26
C ALA A 184 -3.19 -8.94 13.75
N ASN A 185 -3.66 -9.76 12.80
CA ASN A 185 -4.20 -11.08 13.11
C ASN A 185 -3.05 -12.01 13.55
N ASN A 186 -1.91 -11.95 12.84
CA ASN A 186 -0.69 -12.68 13.15
C ASN A 186 0.53 -11.73 13.10
N PRO A 187 0.86 -11.04 14.21
CA PRO A 187 1.98 -10.09 14.24
C PRO A 187 3.34 -10.69 13.88
N SER A 188 3.55 -11.98 14.20
CA SER A 188 4.81 -12.71 13.97
C SER A 188 5.18 -12.83 12.50
N ASP A 189 4.19 -12.81 11.59
CA ASP A 189 4.42 -12.94 10.15
C ASP A 189 4.94 -11.62 9.53
N LEU A 190 4.67 -10.49 10.20
CA LEU A 190 5.00 -9.15 9.71
C LEU A 190 6.29 -8.63 10.35
N LEU A 191 6.44 -8.85 11.66
CA LEU A 191 7.58 -8.38 12.42
C LEU A 191 8.61 -9.51 12.50
N PRO A 192 9.79 -9.39 11.84
CA PRO A 192 10.86 -10.34 12.06
C PRO A 192 11.14 -10.36 13.57
N GLN A 193 11.07 -11.55 14.17
CA GLN A 193 11.29 -11.69 15.59
C GLN A 193 12.65 -11.08 15.90
N THR A 194 12.67 -10.02 16.69
CA THR A 194 13.88 -9.51 17.30
C THR A 194 14.26 -10.50 18.39
N SER A 195 14.67 -11.71 18.01
CA SER A 195 15.33 -12.64 18.88
C SER A 195 16.51 -11.87 19.46
N SER A 196 16.42 -11.54 20.74
CA SER A 196 17.49 -10.91 21.51
C SER A 196 18.64 -11.90 21.78
N HIS A 197 18.80 -12.90 20.91
CA HIS A 197 19.90 -13.83 20.90
C HIS A 197 20.91 -13.31 19.89
N SER A 198 21.99 -12.80 20.43
CA SER A 198 23.31 -12.86 19.83
C SER A 198 23.57 -14.29 19.33
N GLN A 199 23.22 -14.56 18.08
CA GLN A 199 23.63 -15.69 17.25
C GLN A 199 23.96 -15.01 15.91
N ASN A 200 25.23 -14.80 15.54
CA ASN A 200 26.11 -15.87 15.07
C ASN A 200 25.30 -17.02 14.49
N ASP A 201 24.82 -16.84 13.26
CA ASP A 201 24.75 -17.84 12.19
C ASP A 201 23.97 -17.20 11.02
N GLN A 202 24.65 -16.89 9.93
CA GLN A 202 24.50 -17.68 8.71
C GLN A 202 23.02 -17.85 8.27
N GLN A 203 22.34 -16.74 8.00
CA GLN A 203 21.61 -16.68 6.72
C GLN A 203 22.61 -17.12 5.64
N PRO A 204 22.24 -17.93 4.62
CA PRO A 204 23.09 -18.02 3.46
C PRO A 204 23.27 -16.57 3.01
N ASN A 205 24.48 -16.04 3.18
CA ASN A 205 24.92 -14.86 2.48
C ASN A 205 24.80 -15.26 1.00
N LEU A 206 23.60 -15.13 0.44
CA LEU A 206 23.43 -14.59 -0.89
C LEU A 206 24.15 -13.27 -0.77
N ASP A 207 25.43 -13.33 -1.11
CA ASP A 207 26.35 -12.24 -1.01
C ASP A 207 25.76 -11.18 -1.93
N ASP A 208 25.04 -10.20 -1.33
CA ASP A 208 24.12 -9.28 -2.00
C ASP A 208 24.78 -8.44 -3.12
N SER A 209 26.10 -8.58 -3.26
CA SER A 209 26.91 -8.08 -4.36
C SER A 209 26.91 -8.99 -5.61
N GLN A 210 25.92 -9.86 -5.80
CA GLN A 210 25.79 -10.62 -7.05
C GLN A 210 25.22 -9.71 -8.15
N PRO A 211 25.92 -9.59 -9.30
CA PRO A 211 25.40 -8.76 -10.39
C PRO A 211 24.20 -9.41 -11.07
N TYR A 212 23.34 -8.59 -11.68
CA TYR A 212 22.17 -9.03 -12.44
C TYR A 212 22.19 -8.46 -13.85
N LEU A 213 21.75 -9.26 -14.81
CA LEU A 213 21.35 -8.81 -16.14
C LEU A 213 19.85 -9.01 -16.28
N LEU A 214 19.13 -7.90 -16.34
CA LEU A 214 17.69 -7.88 -16.58
C LEU A 214 17.46 -7.72 -18.08
N VAL A 215 16.73 -8.65 -18.69
CA VAL A 215 16.36 -8.60 -20.10
C VAL A 215 14.84 -8.59 -20.21
N LYS A 216 14.28 -7.52 -20.76
CA LYS A 216 12.86 -7.38 -21.03
C LYS A 216 12.61 -7.55 -22.52
N LEU A 217 11.66 -8.41 -22.84
CA LEU A 217 11.15 -8.66 -24.18
C LEU A 217 9.73 -8.09 -24.26
N ASP A 218 9.52 -7.10 -25.12
CA ASP A 218 8.21 -6.54 -25.42
C ASP A 218 7.78 -6.97 -26.83
N SER A 219 6.50 -7.28 -27.03
CA SER A 219 5.99 -7.59 -28.37
C SER A 219 5.93 -6.32 -29.23
N SER A 220 6.48 -6.38 -30.44
CA SER A 220 6.37 -5.26 -31.38
C SER A 220 4.94 -5.12 -31.90
N LYS A 221 4.39 -3.91 -31.86
CA LYS A 221 3.04 -3.59 -32.37
C LYS A 221 2.90 -3.78 -33.89
N GLN A 222 4.00 -3.97 -34.61
CA GLN A 222 4.00 -4.24 -36.06
C GLN A 222 3.58 -5.68 -36.43
N TYR A 223 3.23 -6.51 -35.44
CA TYR A 223 2.73 -7.88 -35.60
C TYR A 223 1.64 -8.05 -36.67
N HIS A 224 0.84 -7.01 -36.93
CA HIS A 224 -0.24 -7.09 -37.92
C HIS A 224 0.23 -7.06 -39.39
N GLN A 225 1.45 -6.63 -39.68
CA GLN A 225 1.93 -6.48 -41.07
C GLN A 225 2.92 -7.58 -41.48
N GLN A 226 3.76 -8.04 -40.57
CA GLN A 226 4.76 -9.07 -40.78
C GLN A 226 4.31 -10.30 -39.99
N ARG A 227 3.98 -11.41 -40.66
CA ARG A 227 3.39 -12.63 -40.04
C ARG A 227 4.32 -13.36 -39.06
N GLN A 228 5.37 -12.72 -38.56
CA GLN A 228 6.33 -13.26 -37.60
C GLN A 228 6.39 -12.36 -36.37
N PRO A 229 6.39 -12.94 -35.15
CA PRO A 229 6.53 -12.17 -33.93
C PRO A 229 7.94 -11.57 -33.86
N ASN A 230 7.99 -10.25 -33.81
CA ASN A 230 9.21 -9.50 -33.54
C ASN A 230 9.15 -8.95 -32.10
N TYR A 231 10.31 -8.93 -31.46
CA TYR A 231 10.48 -8.51 -30.07
C TYR A 231 11.35 -7.26 -29.99
N LEU A 232 10.91 -6.29 -29.18
CA LEU A 232 11.75 -5.20 -28.72
C LEU A 232 12.48 -5.69 -27.48
N VAL A 233 13.81 -5.55 -27.45
CA VAL A 233 14.64 -6.01 -26.34
C VAL A 233 15.21 -4.83 -25.60
N SER A 234 14.99 -4.77 -24.29
CA SER A 234 15.64 -3.81 -23.40
C SER A 234 16.46 -4.57 -22.36
N ALA A 235 17.70 -4.15 -22.14
CA ALA A 235 18.60 -4.82 -21.23
C ALA A 235 19.27 -3.85 -20.25
N TRP A 236 19.36 -4.27 -18.98
CA TRP A 236 19.97 -3.50 -17.91
C TRP A 236 20.92 -4.36 -17.10
N PHE A 237 22.10 -3.81 -16.81
CA PHE A 237 23.07 -4.40 -15.90
C PHE A 237 23.03 -3.72 -14.54
N ILE A 238 22.93 -4.52 -13.49
CA ILE A 238 22.95 -4.08 -12.09
C ILE A 238 24.17 -4.75 -11.43
N PRO A 239 25.25 -4.02 -11.14
CA PRO A 239 26.46 -4.61 -10.57
C PRO A 239 26.27 -5.10 -9.13
N ASP A 240 25.40 -4.43 -8.37
CA ASP A 240 25.13 -4.70 -6.96
C ASP A 240 23.66 -4.43 -6.65
N LEU A 241 22.90 -5.49 -6.36
CA LEU A 241 21.47 -5.38 -6.09
C LEU A 241 21.20 -4.63 -4.77
N SER A 242 22.11 -4.73 -3.79
CA SER A 242 21.95 -4.04 -2.50
C SER A 242 21.96 -2.51 -2.63
N ASN A 243 22.59 -2.00 -3.68
CA ASN A 243 22.71 -0.57 -3.96
C ASN A 243 21.80 -0.13 -5.12
N TYR A 244 20.98 -1.04 -5.66
CA TYR A 244 20.04 -0.73 -6.73
C TYR A 244 18.75 -0.13 -6.17
N ASP A 245 18.53 1.15 -6.45
CA ASP A 245 17.25 1.82 -6.28
C ASP A 245 16.96 2.63 -7.54
N TYR A 246 16.08 2.12 -8.40
CA TYR A 246 15.73 2.77 -9.67
C TYR A 246 15.23 4.21 -9.48
N LEU A 247 14.57 4.49 -8.35
CA LEU A 247 13.97 5.80 -8.09
C LEU A 247 14.96 6.78 -7.45
N ARG A 248 15.89 6.29 -6.63
CA ARG A 248 16.85 7.16 -5.91
C ARG A 248 18.20 7.26 -6.62
N ASN A 249 18.65 6.18 -7.26
CA ASN A 249 19.99 6.06 -7.83
C ASN A 249 19.98 5.33 -9.20
N PRO A 250 19.32 5.89 -10.24
CA PRO A 250 19.26 5.25 -11.56
C PRO A 250 20.65 5.01 -12.17
N GLN A 251 21.67 5.79 -11.77
CA GLN A 251 23.06 5.62 -12.20
C GLN A 251 23.70 4.29 -11.75
N ASN A 252 23.14 3.61 -10.75
CA ASN A 252 23.62 2.29 -10.29
C ASN A 252 23.12 1.16 -11.20
N CYS A 253 22.49 1.49 -12.31
CA CYS A 253 22.01 0.58 -13.33
C CYS A 253 22.47 1.08 -14.70
N LYS A 254 23.08 0.19 -15.47
CA LYS A 254 23.57 0.54 -16.81
C LYS A 254 22.67 -0.06 -17.87
N PHE A 255 22.05 0.79 -18.68
CA PHE A 255 21.37 0.35 -19.89
C PHE A 255 22.41 -0.19 -20.88
N LEU A 256 22.15 -1.37 -21.44
CA LEU A 256 23.00 -1.97 -22.46
C LEU A 256 22.39 -1.66 -23.82
N GLU A 257 23.13 -0.88 -24.62
CA GLU A 257 22.73 -0.52 -25.96
C GLU A 257 22.74 -1.75 -26.89
N THR A 258 21.67 -1.91 -27.65
CA THR A 258 21.58 -2.81 -28.79
C THR A 258 22.39 -2.24 -29.97
N LEU A 259 22.80 -3.10 -30.91
CA LEU A 259 23.77 -2.78 -31.98
C LEU A 259 23.37 -1.61 -32.92
N SER A 260 22.12 -1.16 -32.89
CA SER A 260 21.57 -0.23 -33.88
C SER A 260 21.22 1.14 -33.30
N ALA A 261 21.92 1.55 -32.23
CA ALA A 261 21.73 2.81 -31.51
C ALA A 261 22.12 4.08 -32.30
N ASP A 262 21.64 4.22 -33.54
CA ASP A 262 21.54 5.49 -34.25
C ASP A 262 20.17 6.14 -33.92
N GLY A 263 19.82 6.17 -32.62
CA GLY A 263 18.90 7.10 -31.96
C GLY A 263 17.45 7.28 -32.40
N GLU A 264 16.99 6.84 -33.58
CA GLU A 264 15.68 7.28 -34.11
C GLU A 264 14.87 6.24 -34.92
N SER A 265 15.26 4.97 -34.98
CA SER A 265 14.49 3.99 -35.76
C SER A 265 13.91 2.84 -34.92
N GLU A 266 12.62 2.54 -35.13
CA GLU A 266 11.94 1.32 -34.65
C GLU A 266 12.52 0.02 -35.26
N GLN A 267 13.80 0.02 -35.66
CA GLN A 267 14.47 -1.07 -36.37
C GLN A 267 15.07 -2.13 -35.44
N ASP A 268 15.01 -1.94 -34.12
CA ASP A 268 15.49 -2.91 -33.11
C ASP A 268 14.44 -3.96 -32.77
N ALA A 269 13.77 -4.46 -33.80
CA ALA A 269 12.84 -5.57 -33.74
C ALA A 269 13.61 -6.85 -34.05
N PHE A 270 13.71 -7.75 -33.07
CA PHE A 270 14.43 -9.02 -33.20
C PHE A 270 13.45 -10.17 -33.39
N SER A 271 13.75 -11.08 -34.31
CA SER A 271 13.01 -12.33 -34.42
C SER A 271 13.38 -13.27 -33.26
N LEU A 272 12.57 -14.29 -33.01
CA LEU A 272 12.86 -15.31 -31.99
C LEU A 272 14.20 -16.01 -32.25
N GLU A 273 14.55 -16.21 -33.52
CA GLU A 273 15.79 -16.85 -33.97
C GLU A 273 17.03 -15.95 -33.75
N GLU A 274 16.85 -14.64 -33.64
CA GLU A 274 17.92 -13.67 -33.42
C GLU A 274 18.23 -13.44 -31.94
N LEU A 275 17.29 -13.75 -31.04
CA LEU A 275 17.45 -13.57 -29.60
C LEU A 275 18.69 -14.26 -29.01
N PRO A 276 19.06 -15.51 -29.38
CA PRO A 276 20.28 -16.13 -28.86
C PRO A 276 21.55 -15.32 -29.17
N ASN A 277 21.67 -14.80 -30.40
CA ASN A 277 22.82 -14.00 -30.80
C ASN A 277 22.87 -12.65 -30.07
N LEU A 278 21.69 -12.03 -29.87
CA LEU A 278 21.58 -10.80 -29.09
C LEU A 278 21.97 -11.02 -27.63
N LEU A 279 21.58 -12.13 -27.02
CA LEU A 279 21.95 -12.46 -25.65
C LEU A 279 23.45 -12.72 -25.51
N GLU A 280 24.04 -13.42 -26.47
CA GLU A 280 25.49 -13.58 -26.52
C GLU A 280 26.20 -12.23 -26.62
N PHE A 281 25.69 -11.31 -27.46
CA PHE A 281 26.19 -9.95 -27.56
C PHE A 281 26.10 -9.18 -26.24
N LEU A 282 24.95 -9.21 -25.55
CA LEU A 282 24.76 -8.56 -24.25
C LEU A 282 25.70 -9.15 -23.19
N ILE A 283 25.85 -10.47 -23.15
CA ILE A 283 26.80 -11.15 -22.24
C ILE A 283 28.24 -10.74 -22.54
N ASN A 284 28.62 -10.62 -23.81
CA ASN A 284 29.95 -10.18 -24.20
C ASN A 284 30.21 -8.71 -23.82
N GLN A 285 29.20 -7.84 -23.87
CA GLN A 285 29.32 -6.49 -23.30
C GLN A 285 29.55 -6.53 -21.79
N LEU A 286 28.89 -7.45 -21.07
CA LEU A 286 29.11 -7.62 -19.63
C LEU A 286 30.53 -8.04 -19.28
N ILE A 287 31.21 -8.82 -20.13
CA ILE A 287 32.61 -9.21 -19.90
C ILE A 287 33.53 -7.97 -19.80
N GLN A 288 33.20 -6.89 -20.52
CA GLN A 288 33.95 -5.63 -20.43
C GLN A 288 33.72 -4.94 -19.07
N TYR A 289 32.51 -5.04 -18.51
CA TYR A 289 32.18 -4.48 -17.19
C TYR A 289 32.63 -5.38 -16.03
N SER A 290 32.69 -6.69 -16.24
CA SER A 290 33.04 -7.66 -15.21
C SER A 290 34.54 -7.71 -14.93
N GLN A 291 35.39 -6.96 -15.63
CA GLN A 291 36.78 -6.80 -15.23
C GLN A 291 36.91 -6.20 -13.82
N GLU A 292 35.87 -5.52 -13.33
CA GLU A 292 35.78 -4.96 -11.98
C GLU A 292 35.06 -5.88 -10.98
N SER A 293 34.29 -6.88 -11.45
CA SER A 293 33.50 -7.78 -10.59
C SER A 293 33.82 -9.25 -10.87
N CYS A 294 34.46 -9.95 -9.92
CA CYS A 294 34.87 -11.36 -10.06
C CYS A 294 33.71 -12.39 -10.08
N ARG A 295 32.47 -11.99 -10.38
CA ARG A 295 31.27 -12.83 -10.22
C ARG A 295 30.43 -12.91 -11.50
N GLN A 296 29.85 -14.09 -11.72
CA GLN A 296 28.93 -14.32 -12.82
C GLN A 296 27.56 -13.68 -12.51
N PRO A 297 26.99 -12.90 -13.46
CA PRO A 297 25.71 -12.27 -13.25
C PRO A 297 24.54 -13.27 -13.30
N ILE A 298 23.50 -12.99 -12.53
CA ILE A 298 22.20 -13.68 -12.63
C ILE A 298 21.43 -13.10 -13.81
N LEU A 299 20.97 -13.97 -14.70
CA LEU A 299 20.15 -13.60 -15.84
C LEU A 299 18.66 -13.67 -15.45
N VAL A 300 17.93 -12.58 -15.66
CA VAL A 300 16.48 -12.50 -15.41
C VAL A 300 15.78 -12.05 -16.68
N PHE A 301 14.78 -12.83 -17.11
CA PHE A 301 14.00 -12.54 -18.32
C PHE A 301 12.58 -12.14 -17.97
N PHE A 302 12.12 -11.06 -18.58
CA PHE A 302 10.71 -10.63 -18.59
C PHE A 302 10.15 -10.88 -19.98
N LEU A 303 9.25 -11.87 -20.08
CA LEU A 303 8.65 -12.30 -21.34
C LEU A 303 7.30 -11.60 -21.55
N PRO A 304 6.92 -11.26 -22.78
CA PRO A 304 5.60 -10.69 -23.06
C PRO A 304 4.52 -11.75 -22.85
N TYR A 305 3.34 -11.32 -22.41
CA TYR A 305 2.16 -12.17 -22.28
C TYR A 305 1.16 -11.83 -23.41
N PRO A 306 0.58 -12.80 -24.14
CA PRO A 306 0.89 -14.24 -24.21
C PRO A 306 2.03 -14.55 -25.20
N LEU A 307 2.77 -15.63 -24.93
CA LEU A 307 3.74 -16.22 -25.88
C LEU A 307 3.04 -17.02 -26.99
#